data_AF-A0A2A5T0V5-F1
#
_entry.id   AF-A0A2A5T0V5-F1
#
_cell.length_a   1.000
_cell.length_b   1.000
_cell.length_c   1.000
_cell.angle_alpha   90.00
_cell.angle_beta   90.00
_cell.angle_gamma   90.00
#
_symmetry.space_group_name_H-M   'P 1'
#
loop_
_entity.id
_entity.type
_entity.pdbx_description
1 polymer ?
#
loop_
_entity_poly.entity_id
_entity_poly.type
_entity_poly.pdbx_seq_one_letter_code
_entity_poly.pdbx_strand_id
1 'polypeptide(L)'
;MAIKTSELNALLFGKADKRRATTVLEAQKAVSEKAAVIELAVAGEQTVEFQLICVSAGEVVSRTSVFIENAREQSFLNEFALSDILVTFREHGQQYPAVGRWVDGDKIEVLDGSRRRMACIFTKKDFLIYVASGINSKHAKFLSDVANAHKPLSLFERGKEMQAMLHRKEVLDQKELAKVCLCSEALVSGALKAAALPLQLLQAYPSVDELGRPTIVKLHRLFFSLSDDEKSQLFTKLEQEPLWETVDLQGVSRITRKVTINIEQWHASLKSPVEHTTSAVDLVKGRANYRHKGDYLSINLKKVSDVDVQAILDFIQAQLA
;
A
#
# COMPACT_ATOMS: atom_id res chain seq x y z
N MET A 1 12.47 -27.81 23.84
CA MET A 1 12.50 -26.54 24.59
C MET A 1 12.84 -25.45 23.59
N ALA A 2 11.88 -24.58 23.29
CA ALA A 2 12.08 -23.48 22.34
C ALA A 2 12.83 -22.34 23.03
N ILE A 3 14.02 -22.03 22.51
CA ILE A 3 14.86 -20.93 22.98
C ILE A 3 14.08 -19.63 22.72
N LYS A 4 13.86 -18.83 23.77
CA LYS A 4 13.13 -17.56 23.64
C LYS A 4 14.00 -16.58 22.85
N THR A 5 13.39 -15.72 22.03
CA THR A 5 14.07 -14.71 21.20
C THR A 5 15.01 -13.78 22.00
N SER A 6 14.81 -13.66 23.31
CA SER A 6 15.69 -12.95 24.24
C SER A 6 17.02 -13.67 24.53
N GLU A 7 17.08 -15.00 24.42
CA GLU A 7 18.28 -15.82 24.67
C GLU A 7 19.22 -15.85 23.47
N LEU A 8 18.70 -15.68 22.24
CA LEU A 8 19.53 -15.53 21.02
C LEU A 8 20.38 -14.24 21.07
N ASN A 9 19.85 -13.18 21.67
CA ASN A 9 20.56 -11.92 21.85
C ASN A 9 21.70 -12.00 22.88
N ALA A 10 21.67 -12.94 23.84
CA ALA A 10 22.73 -13.08 24.84
C ALA A 10 23.94 -13.86 24.31
N LEU A 11 23.74 -14.74 23.33
CA LEU A 11 24.80 -15.57 22.70
C LEU A 11 25.66 -14.78 21.71
N LEU A 12 25.14 -13.68 21.14
CA LEU A 12 25.83 -12.92 20.09
C LEU A 12 26.90 -11.93 20.61
N PHE A 13 26.97 -11.64 21.93
CA PHE A 13 27.69 -10.47 22.44
C PHE A 13 28.68 -10.74 23.60
N GLY A 14 29.30 -11.93 23.62
CA GLY A 14 30.32 -12.29 24.61
C GLY A 14 31.68 -11.59 24.42
N LYS A 15 31.94 -10.57 25.27
CA LYS A 15 33.22 -10.01 25.76
C LYS A 15 34.47 -10.03 24.82
N ALA A 16 34.97 -8.84 24.44
CA ALA A 16 36.09 -8.14 25.10
C ALA A 16 36.70 -7.04 24.21
N ASP A 17 36.58 -5.81 24.72
CA ASP A 17 37.45 -4.63 24.64
C ASP A 17 37.93 -3.95 23.33
N LYS A 18 37.69 -2.63 23.37
CA LYS A 18 38.28 -1.45 22.66
C LYS A 18 37.77 -1.13 21.24
N ARG A 19 36.85 -0.16 21.20
CA ARG A 19 36.35 0.61 20.03
C ARG A 19 35.60 -0.18 18.95
N ARG A 20 34.79 -1.16 19.35
CA ARG A 20 33.91 -1.90 18.45
C ARG A 20 32.49 -1.79 18.95
N ALA A 21 31.57 -1.39 18.08
CA ALA A 21 30.15 -1.48 18.36
C ALA A 21 29.74 -2.95 18.26
N THR A 22 29.99 -3.71 19.32
CA THR A 22 29.71 -5.15 19.32
C THR A 22 28.25 -5.44 19.58
N THR A 23 27.51 -4.52 20.22
CA THR A 23 26.07 -4.64 20.50
C THR A 23 25.24 -3.65 19.69
N VAL A 24 23.96 -3.96 19.44
CA VAL A 24 23.01 -3.05 18.76
C VAL A 24 22.96 -1.67 19.42
N LEU A 25 23.13 -1.60 20.75
CA LEU A 25 23.11 -0.37 21.54
C LEU A 25 24.39 0.48 21.33
N GLU A 26 25.55 -0.16 21.26
CA GLU A 26 26.80 0.51 20.90
C GLU A 26 26.80 0.95 19.42
N ALA A 27 26.20 0.16 18.53
CA ALA A 27 26.02 0.53 17.14
C ALA A 27 25.11 1.74 17.01
N GLN A 28 23.98 1.77 17.72
CA GLN A 28 23.10 2.95 17.77
C GLN A 28 23.80 4.19 18.31
N LYS A 29 24.68 4.04 19.33
CA LYS A 29 25.48 5.15 19.85
C LYS A 29 26.53 5.63 18.83
N ALA A 30 27.26 4.74 18.17
CA ALA A 30 28.22 5.10 17.13
C ALA A 30 27.56 5.73 15.89
N VAL A 31 26.36 5.27 15.51
CA VAL A 31 25.51 5.87 14.47
C VAL A 31 25.10 7.29 14.88
N SER A 32 24.80 7.53 16.16
CA SER A 32 24.50 8.88 16.68
C SER A 32 25.71 9.82 16.67
N GLU A 33 26.92 9.29 16.89
CA GLU A 33 28.18 10.03 16.88
C GLU A 33 28.81 10.16 15.47
N LYS A 34 28.15 9.59 14.43
CA LYS A 34 28.64 9.57 13.03
C LYS A 34 30.07 9.06 12.91
N ALA A 35 30.39 7.96 13.59
CA ALA A 35 31.69 7.31 13.48
C ALA A 35 32.04 6.99 12.02
N ALA A 36 33.32 7.10 11.65
CA ALA A 36 33.77 6.83 10.28
C ALA A 36 33.53 5.37 9.86
N VAL A 37 33.51 4.46 10.83
CA VAL A 37 33.37 3.01 10.63
C VAL A 37 32.51 2.42 11.75
N ILE A 38 31.61 1.50 11.41
CA ILE A 38 30.87 0.69 12.38
C ILE A 38 31.01 -0.80 12.04
N GLU A 39 30.93 -1.64 13.05
CA GLU A 39 30.90 -3.08 12.92
C GLU A 39 29.47 -3.55 13.24
N LEU A 40 28.87 -4.37 12.38
CA LEU A 40 27.53 -4.92 12.62
C LEU A 40 27.55 -6.44 12.42
N ALA A 41 27.05 -7.18 13.40
CA ALA A 41 26.79 -8.61 13.25
C ALA A 41 25.58 -8.82 12.32
N VAL A 42 25.80 -9.46 11.17
CA VAL A 42 24.73 -9.68 10.19
C VAL A 42 24.23 -11.12 10.30
N ALA A 43 22.91 -11.29 10.49
CA ALA A 43 22.24 -12.58 10.63
C ALA A 43 22.82 -13.50 11.74
N GLY A 44 23.55 -12.95 12.71
CA GLY A 44 24.13 -13.70 13.82
C GLY A 44 25.38 -14.52 13.49
N GLU A 45 25.96 -14.34 12.30
CA GLU A 45 27.09 -15.15 11.83
C GLU A 45 28.42 -14.38 11.87
N GLN A 46 28.51 -13.26 11.15
CA GLN A 46 29.76 -12.53 10.95
C GLN A 46 29.58 -11.04 11.22
N THR A 47 30.56 -10.47 11.91
CA THR A 47 30.69 -9.01 12.05
C THR A 47 31.25 -8.45 10.75
N VAL A 48 30.48 -7.57 10.12
CA VAL A 48 30.87 -6.88 8.89
C VAL A 48 31.20 -5.44 9.23
N GLU A 49 32.33 -4.96 8.72
CA GLU A 49 32.74 -3.56 8.83
C GLU A 49 32.03 -2.72 7.75
N PHE A 50 31.35 -1.67 8.18
CA PHE A 50 30.71 -0.69 7.33
C PHE A 50 31.42 0.65 7.44
N GLN A 51 31.65 1.28 6.30
CA GLN A 51 32.28 2.60 6.20
C GLN A 51 31.23 3.67 5.96
N LEU A 52 31.35 4.80 6.64
CA LEU A 52 30.46 5.95 6.44
C LEU A 52 30.81 6.65 5.12
N ILE A 53 29.81 6.76 4.25
CA ILE A 53 29.92 7.44 2.96
C ILE A 53 28.91 8.58 2.92
N CYS A 54 29.36 9.72 2.42
CA CYS A 54 28.52 10.85 2.08
C CYS A 54 28.28 10.84 0.57
N VAL A 55 27.03 10.59 0.15
CA VAL A 55 26.61 10.74 -1.24
C VAL A 55 26.06 12.14 -1.42
N SER A 56 26.63 12.89 -2.37
CA SER A 56 26.19 14.27 -2.62
C SER A 56 24.72 14.32 -3.06
N ALA A 57 24.01 15.38 -2.70
CA ALA A 57 22.58 15.55 -3.01
C ALA A 57 22.22 15.28 -4.49
N GLY A 58 23.07 15.74 -5.43
CA GLY A 58 22.86 15.57 -6.87
C GLY A 58 23.07 14.14 -7.37
N GLU A 59 23.75 13.29 -6.59
CA GLU A 59 24.09 11.93 -6.95
C GLU A 59 23.23 10.88 -6.23
N VAL A 60 22.40 11.26 -5.27
CA VAL A 60 21.60 10.29 -4.48
C VAL A 60 20.77 9.39 -5.40
N VAL A 61 20.14 9.94 -6.43
CA VAL A 61 19.30 9.17 -7.36
C VAL A 61 20.12 8.23 -8.24
N SER A 62 21.28 8.66 -8.72
CA SER A 62 22.10 7.93 -9.70
C SER A 62 23.04 6.91 -9.07
N ARG A 63 23.61 7.23 -7.89
CA ARG A 63 24.56 6.38 -7.16
C ARG A 63 23.88 5.44 -6.15
N THR A 64 22.62 5.66 -5.82
CA THR A 64 21.91 4.77 -4.88
C THR A 64 20.64 4.17 -5.44
N SER A 65 20.39 2.92 -5.09
CA SER A 65 19.14 2.19 -5.38
C SER A 65 18.61 1.56 -4.11
N VAL A 66 17.31 1.30 -4.02
CA VAL A 66 16.74 0.58 -2.86
C VAL A 66 16.78 -0.90 -3.15
N PHE A 67 17.09 -1.70 -2.13
CA PHE A 67 17.10 -3.16 -2.23
C PHE A 67 15.82 -3.70 -2.84
N ILE A 68 15.96 -4.55 -3.86
CA ILE A 68 14.84 -5.04 -4.68
C ILE A 68 13.78 -5.81 -3.87
N GLU A 69 14.19 -6.51 -2.79
CA GLU A 69 13.27 -7.23 -1.90
C GLU A 69 12.88 -6.42 -0.65
N ASN A 70 13.16 -5.12 -0.62
CA ASN A 70 12.62 -4.25 0.42
C ASN A 70 11.09 -4.21 0.30
N ALA A 71 10.40 -4.52 1.40
CA ALA A 71 8.94 -4.62 1.41
C ALA A 71 8.21 -3.27 1.25
N ARG A 72 8.92 -2.14 1.37
CA ARG A 72 8.35 -0.80 1.27
C ARG A 72 8.23 -0.35 -0.18
N GLU A 73 7.03 -0.01 -0.58
CA GLU A 73 6.71 0.45 -1.94
C GLU A 73 7.18 1.90 -2.12
N GLN A 74 8.22 2.09 -2.93
CA GLN A 74 8.90 3.38 -3.07
C GLN A 74 8.00 4.45 -3.69
N SER A 75 7.03 4.05 -4.52
CA SER A 75 6.10 4.96 -5.18
C SER A 75 5.07 5.61 -4.25
N PHE A 76 4.98 5.16 -2.99
CA PHE A 76 4.16 5.81 -1.96
C PHE A 76 4.93 6.84 -1.12
N LEU A 77 6.24 6.97 -1.29
CA LEU A 77 7.06 7.90 -0.51
C LEU A 77 6.98 9.31 -1.10
N ASN A 78 5.92 10.03 -0.75
CA ASN A 78 5.71 11.45 -1.06
C ASN A 78 5.93 12.34 0.18
N GLU A 79 5.71 13.65 0.05
CA GLU A 79 5.90 14.60 1.16
C GLU A 79 4.98 14.31 2.37
N PHE A 80 3.74 13.86 2.13
CA PHE A 80 2.82 13.52 3.21
C PHE A 80 3.23 12.24 3.95
N ALA A 81 3.62 11.20 3.21
CA ALA A 81 4.08 9.92 3.76
C ALA A 81 5.41 10.04 4.53
N LEU A 82 6.18 11.10 4.28
CA LEU A 82 7.44 11.41 4.97
C LEU A 82 7.31 12.61 5.93
N SER A 83 6.11 13.12 6.17
CA SER A 83 5.89 14.32 7.00
C SER A 83 6.44 14.20 8.43
N ASP A 84 6.48 12.98 8.98
CA ASP A 84 7.07 12.68 10.30
C ASP A 84 8.58 12.92 10.35
N ILE A 85 9.29 12.82 9.23
CA ILE A 85 10.74 13.02 9.17
C ILE A 85 11.13 14.29 8.40
N LEU A 86 10.35 14.75 7.43
CA LEU A 86 10.75 15.86 6.54
C LEU A 86 10.96 17.19 7.28
N VAL A 87 10.17 17.47 8.31
CA VAL A 87 10.32 18.70 9.10
C VAL A 87 11.71 18.76 9.74
N THR A 88 12.08 17.72 10.50
CA THR A 88 13.38 17.64 11.15
C THR A 88 14.52 17.50 10.14
N PHE A 89 14.29 16.81 9.02
CA PHE A 89 15.26 16.67 7.93
C PHE A 89 15.59 18.01 7.28
N ARG A 90 14.58 18.87 7.04
CA ARG A 90 14.78 20.21 6.45
C ARG A 90 15.61 21.11 7.37
N GLU A 91 15.39 21.04 8.67
CA GLU A 91 16.12 21.85 9.65
C GLU A 91 17.53 21.30 9.94
N HIS A 92 17.63 20.02 10.29
CA HIS A 92 18.84 19.45 10.87
C HIS A 92 19.58 18.47 9.93
N GLY A 93 18.99 18.18 8.76
CA GLY A 93 19.52 17.17 7.84
C GLY A 93 19.33 15.75 8.35
N GLN A 94 20.09 14.83 7.78
CA GLN A 94 20.09 13.44 8.22
C GLN A 94 20.77 13.30 9.59
N GLN A 95 19.99 12.88 10.60
CA GLN A 95 20.50 12.61 11.94
C GLN A 95 21.29 11.30 12.00
N TYR A 96 20.70 10.21 11.49
CA TYR A 96 21.28 8.88 11.52
C TYR A 96 21.59 8.37 10.10
N PRO A 97 22.84 7.95 9.82
CA PRO A 97 23.19 7.33 8.55
C PRO A 97 22.34 6.10 8.22
N ALA A 98 22.06 5.90 6.94
CA ALA A 98 21.41 4.71 6.39
C ALA A 98 22.38 3.51 6.42
N VAL A 99 21.91 2.32 6.03
CA VAL A 99 22.76 1.13 5.86
C VAL A 99 22.58 0.58 4.46
N GLY A 100 23.69 0.29 3.78
CA GLY A 100 23.71 -0.21 2.43
C GLY A 100 24.80 -1.23 2.20
N ARG A 101 24.81 -1.77 0.98
CA ARG A 101 25.91 -2.58 0.46
C ARG A 101 26.42 -2.01 -0.85
N TRP A 102 27.69 -2.27 -1.13
CA TRP A 102 28.23 -2.07 -2.47
C TRP A 102 27.60 -3.09 -3.43
N VAL A 103 27.15 -2.59 -4.58
CA VAL A 103 26.77 -3.38 -5.75
C VAL A 103 27.67 -2.97 -6.91
N ASP A 104 27.92 -3.89 -7.84
CA ASP A 104 28.88 -3.80 -8.94
C ASP A 104 29.27 -2.36 -9.35
N GLY A 105 30.54 -1.99 -9.12
CA GLY A 105 31.07 -0.64 -9.36
C GLY A 105 30.97 0.27 -8.12
N ASP A 106 30.55 1.53 -8.34
CA ASP A 106 30.40 2.58 -7.31
C ASP A 106 28.92 2.85 -6.96
N LYS A 107 28.07 1.82 -7.10
CA LYS A 107 26.64 1.94 -6.75
C LYS A 107 26.39 1.37 -5.36
N ILE A 108 25.52 2.05 -4.63
CA ILE A 108 25.13 1.66 -3.27
C ILE A 108 23.68 1.18 -3.31
N GLU A 109 23.46 -0.04 -2.86
CA GLU A 109 22.12 -0.56 -2.63
C GLU A 109 21.72 -0.33 -1.17
N VAL A 110 20.65 0.42 -0.95
CA VAL A 110 20.13 0.82 0.36
C VAL A 110 19.30 -0.33 0.94
N LEU A 111 19.77 -0.88 2.06
CA LEU A 111 19.15 -1.97 2.81
C LEU A 111 18.23 -1.42 3.90
N ASP A 112 18.71 -0.41 4.63
CA ASP A 112 17.95 0.39 5.60
C ASP A 112 18.03 1.87 5.20
N GLY A 113 16.90 2.57 5.27
CA GLY A 113 16.86 4.01 5.09
C GLY A 113 16.20 4.44 3.79
N SER A 114 15.34 3.61 3.18
CA SER A 114 14.56 4.00 1.99
C SER A 114 13.78 5.30 2.18
N ARG A 115 13.11 5.48 3.33
CA ARG A 115 12.45 6.74 3.71
C ARG A 115 13.42 7.92 3.81
N ARG A 116 14.62 7.70 4.37
CA ARG A 116 15.67 8.72 4.52
C ARG A 116 16.28 9.10 3.17
N ARG A 117 16.56 8.13 2.30
CA ARG A 117 16.99 8.33 0.91
C ARG A 117 15.99 9.22 0.18
N MET A 118 14.70 8.91 0.26
CA MET A 118 13.67 9.73 -0.38
C MET A 118 13.59 11.14 0.22
N ALA A 119 13.74 11.28 1.55
CA ALA A 119 13.81 12.59 2.19
C ALA A 119 15.03 13.43 1.72
N CYS A 120 16.20 12.82 1.52
CA CYS A 120 17.37 13.49 0.92
C CYS A 120 17.07 13.99 -0.50
N ILE A 121 16.38 13.18 -1.31
CA ILE A 121 15.98 13.54 -2.67
C ILE A 121 15.05 14.76 -2.66
N PHE A 122 14.01 14.76 -1.83
CA PHE A 122 13.07 15.90 -1.74
C PHE A 122 13.72 17.17 -1.19
N THR A 123 14.61 17.03 -0.20
CA THR A 123 15.24 18.18 0.46
C THR A 123 16.53 18.63 -0.22
N LYS A 124 16.97 17.94 -1.27
CA LYS A 124 18.26 18.17 -1.96
C LYS A 124 19.43 18.23 -0.98
N LYS A 125 19.44 17.30 -0.03
CA LYS A 125 20.51 17.17 0.97
C LYS A 125 21.35 15.93 0.72
N ASP A 126 22.59 15.99 1.17
CA ASP A 126 23.50 14.84 1.12
C ASP A 126 22.93 13.66 1.89
N PHE A 127 23.29 12.45 1.43
CA PHE A 127 22.84 11.20 2.00
C PHE A 127 24.00 10.46 2.66
N LEU A 128 23.92 10.34 3.97
CA LEU A 128 24.87 9.60 4.80
C LEU A 128 24.46 8.14 4.86
N ILE A 129 25.38 7.24 4.52
CA ILE A 129 25.12 5.80 4.48
C ILE A 129 26.35 5.01 4.89
N TYR A 130 26.16 4.04 5.80
CA TYR A 130 27.15 3.03 6.13
C TYR A 130 27.11 1.93 5.07
N VAL A 131 28.24 1.66 4.41
CA VAL A 131 28.31 0.71 3.31
C VAL A 131 29.38 -0.34 3.58
N ALA A 132 29.05 -1.59 3.31
CA ALA A 132 29.98 -2.70 3.36
C ALA A 132 29.97 -3.52 2.06
N SER A 133 31.09 -4.21 1.81
CA SER A 133 31.23 -5.19 0.73
C SER A 133 30.89 -6.59 1.24
N GLY A 134 30.56 -7.51 0.32
CA GLY A 134 30.37 -8.94 0.66
C GLY A 134 29.03 -9.28 1.33
N ILE A 135 28.07 -8.37 1.36
CA ILE A 135 26.72 -8.65 1.87
C ILE A 135 25.92 -9.41 0.83
N ASN A 136 25.69 -10.71 1.07
CA ASN A 136 24.84 -11.54 0.21
C ASN A 136 23.35 -11.15 0.32
N SER A 137 22.51 -11.64 -0.59
CA SER A 137 21.08 -11.27 -0.63
C SER A 137 20.27 -11.70 0.60
N LYS A 138 20.63 -12.81 1.26
CA LYS A 138 19.96 -13.24 2.50
C LYS A 138 20.24 -12.27 3.64
N HIS A 139 21.49 -11.84 3.78
CA HIS A 139 21.93 -10.83 4.74
C HIS A 139 21.30 -9.46 4.46
N ALA A 140 21.22 -9.07 3.18
CA ALA A 140 20.53 -7.87 2.73
C ALA A 140 19.05 -7.87 3.13
N LYS A 141 18.35 -8.98 2.87
CA LYS A 141 16.94 -9.16 3.28
C LYS A 141 16.76 -9.06 4.78
N PHE A 142 17.61 -9.74 5.56
CA PHE A 142 17.57 -9.67 7.01
C PHE A 142 17.71 -8.23 7.52
N LEU A 143 18.71 -7.47 7.05
CA LEU A 143 18.92 -6.08 7.45
C LEU A 143 17.73 -5.19 7.05
N SER A 144 17.18 -5.40 5.85
CA SER A 144 16.00 -4.68 5.37
C SER A 144 14.76 -4.97 6.24
N ASP A 145 14.56 -6.21 6.67
CA ASP A 145 13.40 -6.60 7.48
C ASP A 145 13.47 -6.05 8.90
N VAL A 146 14.66 -6.11 9.50
CA VAL A 146 14.93 -5.49 10.81
C VAL A 146 14.66 -3.99 10.76
N ALA A 147 15.08 -3.30 9.69
CA ALA A 147 14.82 -1.88 9.51
C ALA A 147 13.32 -1.55 9.38
N ASN A 148 12.57 -2.38 8.65
CA ASN A 148 11.12 -2.20 8.48
C ASN A 148 10.32 -2.43 9.77
N ALA A 149 10.89 -3.11 10.78
CA ALA A 149 10.26 -3.24 12.09
C ALA A 149 10.18 -1.90 12.87
N HIS A 150 11.06 -0.94 12.61
CA HIS A 150 11.08 0.36 13.31
C HIS A 150 9.92 1.29 12.89
N LYS A 151 9.62 1.39 11.59
CA LYS A 151 8.41 2.04 11.08
C LYS A 151 7.58 0.98 10.37
N PRO A 152 6.41 0.59 10.92
CA PRO A 152 5.59 -0.45 10.35
C PRO A 152 5.23 -0.20 8.89
N LEU A 153 5.10 -1.28 8.14
CA LEU A 153 4.58 -1.30 6.77
C LEU A 153 3.07 -1.01 6.77
N SER A 154 2.59 -0.38 5.69
CA SER A 154 1.18 -0.18 5.41
C SER A 154 0.44 -1.51 5.21
N LEU A 155 -0.90 -1.49 5.25
CA LEU A 155 -1.70 -2.70 4.98
C LEU A 155 -1.43 -3.27 3.58
N PHE A 156 -1.14 -2.42 2.59
CA PHE A 156 -0.79 -2.85 1.24
C PHE A 156 0.51 -3.63 1.22
N GLU A 157 1.58 -3.05 1.76
CA GLU A 157 2.91 -3.65 1.79
C GLU A 157 2.91 -4.96 2.57
N ARG A 158 2.27 -4.99 3.75
CA ARG A 158 2.06 -6.24 4.51
C ARG A 158 1.26 -7.26 3.70
N GLY A 159 0.25 -6.81 2.96
CA GLY A 159 -0.53 -7.68 2.09
C GLY A 159 0.29 -8.29 0.97
N LYS A 160 1.23 -7.54 0.38
CA LYS A 160 2.16 -8.04 -0.65
C LYS A 160 3.10 -9.09 -0.08
N GLU A 161 3.63 -8.91 1.13
CA GLU A 161 4.42 -9.94 1.81
C GLU A 161 3.59 -11.20 2.07
N MET A 162 2.37 -11.05 2.60
CA MET A 162 1.45 -12.18 2.85
C MET A 162 1.08 -12.92 1.55
N GLN A 163 0.83 -12.19 0.46
CA GLN A 163 0.61 -12.79 -0.87
C GLN A 163 1.85 -13.57 -1.34
N ALA A 164 3.05 -13.02 -1.16
CA ALA A 164 4.29 -13.71 -1.52
C ALA A 164 4.46 -15.01 -0.73
N MET A 165 4.17 -15.02 0.58
CA MET A 165 4.22 -16.23 1.41
C MET A 165 3.25 -17.31 0.91
N LEU A 166 2.02 -16.94 0.55
CA LEU A 166 1.03 -17.85 -0.06
C LEU A 166 1.51 -18.38 -1.41
N HIS A 167 2.03 -17.52 -2.28
CA HIS A 167 2.54 -17.91 -3.60
C HIS A 167 3.75 -18.85 -3.50
N ARG A 168 4.64 -18.63 -2.53
CA ARG A 168 5.80 -19.49 -2.24
C ARG A 168 5.43 -20.77 -1.49
N LYS A 169 4.15 -20.94 -1.11
CA LYS A 169 3.63 -22.08 -0.33
C LYS A 169 4.34 -22.25 1.02
N GLU A 170 4.83 -21.16 1.61
CA GLU A 170 5.37 -21.14 2.97
C GLU A 170 4.25 -21.31 4.01
N VAL A 171 3.03 -20.99 3.61
CA VAL A 171 1.78 -21.08 4.39
C VAL A 171 0.67 -21.57 3.48
N LEU A 172 -0.25 -22.36 4.02
CA LEU A 172 -1.32 -23.02 3.26
C LEU A 172 -2.53 -22.10 3.04
N ASP A 173 -2.90 -21.31 4.05
CA ASP A 173 -4.10 -20.49 4.03
C ASP A 173 -3.99 -19.21 4.87
N GLN A 174 -5.05 -18.40 4.87
CA GLN A 174 -5.10 -17.14 5.63
C GLN A 174 -5.09 -17.35 7.15
N LYS A 175 -5.52 -18.51 7.65
CA LYS A 175 -5.50 -18.83 9.09
C LYS A 175 -4.09 -19.12 9.55
N GLU A 176 -3.32 -19.82 8.72
CA GLU A 176 -1.90 -20.06 8.97
C GLU A 176 -1.09 -18.77 8.88
N LEU A 177 -1.38 -17.90 7.90
CA LEU A 177 -0.81 -16.54 7.85
C LEU A 177 -1.03 -15.77 9.15
N ALA A 178 -2.24 -15.81 9.72
CA ALA A 178 -2.54 -15.12 10.97
C ALA A 178 -1.66 -15.63 12.13
N LYS A 179 -1.43 -16.94 12.20
CA LYS A 179 -0.54 -17.56 13.19
C LYS A 179 0.92 -17.19 12.97
N VAL A 180 1.44 -17.34 11.75
CA VAL A 180 2.85 -17.09 11.41
C VAL A 180 3.20 -15.61 11.56
N CYS A 181 2.33 -14.71 11.09
CA CYS A 181 2.51 -13.26 11.19
C CYS A 181 2.08 -12.69 12.55
N LEU A 182 1.66 -13.53 13.51
CA LEU A 182 1.22 -13.15 14.85
C LEU A 182 0.21 -12.00 14.86
N CYS A 183 -0.82 -12.11 14.01
CA CYS A 183 -1.84 -11.08 13.84
C CYS A 183 -3.24 -11.69 13.71
N SER A 184 -4.29 -10.85 13.72
CA SER A 184 -5.66 -11.34 13.57
C SER A 184 -5.97 -11.75 12.12
N GLU A 185 -6.82 -12.76 11.93
CA GLU A 185 -7.35 -13.13 10.60
C GLU A 185 -8.03 -11.93 9.90
N ALA A 186 -8.65 -11.06 10.69
CA ALA A 186 -9.23 -9.82 10.22
C ALA A 186 -8.19 -8.86 9.62
N LEU A 187 -7.00 -8.77 10.21
CA LEU A 187 -5.88 -8.01 9.66
C LEU A 187 -5.35 -8.67 8.39
N VAL A 188 -5.15 -9.99 8.38
CA VAL A 188 -4.73 -10.74 7.19
C VAL A 188 -5.68 -10.50 6.02
N SER A 189 -7.00 -10.64 6.25
CA SER A 189 -8.01 -10.38 5.23
C SER A 189 -7.98 -8.93 4.74
N GLY A 190 -7.76 -7.97 5.63
CA GLY A 190 -7.62 -6.55 5.27
C GLY A 190 -6.37 -6.29 4.42
N ALA A 191 -5.22 -6.84 4.81
CA ALA A 191 -3.95 -6.69 4.10
C ALA A 191 -4.00 -7.34 2.71
N LEU A 192 -4.52 -8.56 2.59
CA LEU A 192 -4.67 -9.23 1.29
C LEU A 192 -5.62 -8.46 0.35
N LYS A 193 -6.69 -7.86 0.89
CA LYS A 193 -7.56 -6.95 0.11
C LYS A 193 -6.82 -5.70 -0.31
N ALA A 194 -5.98 -5.11 0.55
CA ALA A 194 -5.16 -3.96 0.18
C ALA A 194 -4.24 -4.32 -1.00
N ALA A 195 -3.52 -5.44 -0.90
CA ALA A 195 -2.58 -5.89 -1.93
C ALA A 195 -3.24 -6.30 -3.26
N ALA A 196 -4.54 -6.55 -3.27
CA ALA A 196 -5.32 -6.79 -4.49
C ALA A 196 -5.74 -5.49 -5.20
N LEU A 197 -5.67 -4.34 -4.53
CA LEU A 197 -6.00 -3.05 -5.14
C LEU A 197 -4.87 -2.57 -6.06
N PRO A 198 -5.19 -1.91 -7.18
CA PRO A 198 -4.20 -1.35 -8.09
C PRO A 198 -3.46 -0.18 -7.42
N LEU A 199 -2.16 -0.10 -7.70
CA LEU A 199 -1.26 0.92 -7.13
C LEU A 199 -1.79 2.33 -7.35
N GLN A 200 -2.25 2.63 -8.58
CA GLN A 200 -2.80 3.93 -8.98
C GLN A 200 -3.97 4.37 -8.09
N LEU A 201 -4.84 3.44 -7.67
CA LEU A 201 -5.97 3.77 -6.78
C LEU A 201 -5.50 4.13 -5.37
N LEU A 202 -4.44 3.48 -4.88
CA LEU A 202 -3.87 3.76 -3.57
C LEU A 202 -3.04 5.05 -3.58
N GLN A 203 -2.36 5.35 -4.70
CA GLN A 203 -1.64 6.61 -4.92
C GLN A 203 -2.57 7.83 -5.02
N ALA A 204 -3.87 7.62 -5.24
CA ALA A 204 -4.88 8.67 -5.16
C ALA A 204 -4.98 9.29 -3.75
N TYR A 205 -4.42 8.63 -2.73
CA TYR A 205 -4.40 9.07 -1.34
C TYR A 205 -3.06 9.71 -0.95
N PRO A 206 -3.06 10.68 -0.01
CA PRO A 206 -1.84 11.38 0.39
C PRO A 206 -0.85 10.46 1.11
N SER A 207 -1.33 9.45 1.84
CA SER A 207 -0.49 8.46 2.49
C SER A 207 -1.24 7.13 2.61
N VAL A 208 -0.58 6.04 2.23
CA VAL A 208 -1.12 4.69 2.36
C VAL A 208 -1.19 4.21 3.81
N ASP A 209 -0.42 4.82 4.70
CA ASP A 209 -0.43 4.49 6.13
C ASP A 209 -1.76 4.89 6.79
N GLU A 210 -2.45 5.89 6.26
CA GLU A 210 -3.77 6.33 6.72
C GLU A 210 -4.91 5.44 6.21
N LEU A 211 -4.64 4.51 5.28
CA LEU A 211 -5.63 3.60 4.73
C LEU A 211 -5.86 2.42 5.65
N GLY A 212 -6.61 2.69 6.73
CA GLY A 212 -7.06 1.66 7.66
C GLY A 212 -7.96 0.62 7.00
N ARG A 213 -8.13 -0.52 7.68
CA ARG A 213 -8.94 -1.66 7.22
C ARG A 213 -10.35 -1.29 6.74
N PRO A 214 -11.12 -0.40 7.40
CA PRO A 214 -12.45 0.00 6.91
C PRO A 214 -12.40 0.65 5.52
N THR A 215 -11.42 1.51 5.27
CA THR A 215 -11.22 2.18 3.98
C THR A 215 -10.80 1.18 2.91
N ILE A 216 -9.84 0.31 3.22
CA ILE A 216 -9.40 -0.74 2.29
C ILE A 216 -10.54 -1.68 1.90
N VAL A 217 -11.33 -2.17 2.86
CA VAL A 217 -12.46 -3.08 2.58
C VAL A 217 -13.49 -2.38 1.69
N LYS A 218 -13.75 -1.10 1.94
CA LYS A 218 -14.64 -0.28 1.11
C LYS A 218 -14.09 -0.12 -0.32
N LEU A 219 -12.84 0.29 -0.47
CA LEU A 219 -12.19 0.47 -1.78
C LEU A 219 -12.19 -0.82 -2.58
N HIS A 220 -11.83 -1.94 -1.94
CA HIS A 220 -11.87 -3.25 -2.56
C HIS A 220 -13.27 -3.56 -3.09
N ARG A 221 -14.32 -3.34 -2.29
CA ARG A 221 -15.70 -3.56 -2.75
C ARG A 221 -16.07 -2.66 -3.92
N LEU A 222 -15.73 -1.36 -3.87
CA LEU A 222 -16.03 -0.42 -4.96
C LEU A 222 -15.33 -0.85 -6.24
N PHE A 223 -14.01 -1.03 -6.20
CA PHE A 223 -13.18 -1.35 -7.36
C PHE A 223 -13.57 -2.68 -8.02
N PHE A 224 -13.72 -3.75 -7.24
CA PHE A 224 -14.07 -5.07 -7.79
C PHE A 224 -15.54 -5.22 -8.16
N SER A 225 -16.39 -4.24 -7.84
CA SER A 225 -17.76 -4.20 -8.37
C SER A 225 -17.85 -3.59 -9.77
N LEU A 226 -16.82 -2.89 -10.24
CA LEU A 226 -16.80 -2.28 -11.57
C LEU A 226 -16.48 -3.32 -12.67
N SER A 227 -17.06 -3.14 -13.84
CA SER A 227 -16.66 -3.80 -15.09
C SER A 227 -15.31 -3.28 -15.58
N ASP A 228 -14.69 -3.94 -16.55
CA ASP A 228 -13.37 -3.54 -17.04
C ASP A 228 -13.39 -2.20 -17.79
N ASP A 229 -14.50 -1.86 -18.46
CA ASP A 229 -14.71 -0.53 -19.05
C ASP A 229 -14.83 0.55 -17.97
N GLU A 230 -15.65 0.31 -16.94
CA GLU A 230 -15.80 1.23 -15.81
C GLU A 230 -14.48 1.42 -15.03
N LYS A 231 -13.66 0.36 -14.87
CA LYS A 231 -12.33 0.45 -14.27
C LYS A 231 -11.40 1.32 -15.13
N SER A 232 -11.45 1.17 -16.44
CA SER A 232 -10.65 1.97 -17.37
C SER A 232 -11.03 3.45 -17.26
N GLN A 233 -12.33 3.76 -17.24
CA GLN A 233 -12.83 5.12 -17.01
C GLN A 233 -12.41 5.68 -15.63
N LEU A 234 -12.42 4.86 -14.58
CA LEU A 234 -11.91 5.25 -13.26
C LEU A 234 -10.42 5.58 -13.32
N PHE A 235 -9.60 4.78 -14.00
CA PHE A 235 -8.18 5.05 -14.15
C PHE A 235 -7.89 6.30 -14.98
N THR A 236 -8.64 6.56 -16.04
CA THR A 236 -8.51 7.83 -16.79
C THR A 236 -8.77 9.05 -15.89
N LYS A 237 -9.67 8.95 -14.92
CA LYS A 237 -9.89 10.02 -13.92
C LYS A 237 -8.74 10.15 -12.91
N LEU A 238 -7.93 9.11 -12.73
CA LEU A 238 -6.79 9.06 -11.81
C LEU A 238 -5.44 9.40 -12.47
N GLU A 239 -5.36 9.41 -13.81
CA GLU A 239 -4.09 9.51 -14.55
C GLU A 239 -3.45 10.91 -14.60
N GLN A 240 -4.20 11.98 -14.32
CA GLN A 240 -3.65 13.34 -14.46
C GLN A 240 -2.74 13.71 -13.29
N GLU A 241 -3.25 13.68 -12.08
CA GLU A 241 -2.53 14.00 -10.84
C GLU A 241 -3.10 13.16 -9.69
N PRO A 242 -2.30 12.86 -8.65
CA PRO A 242 -2.81 12.21 -7.46
C PRO A 242 -3.97 13.01 -6.89
N LEU A 243 -5.14 12.39 -6.74
CA LEU A 243 -6.38 13.07 -6.36
C LEU A 243 -6.25 13.94 -5.09
N TRP A 244 -5.36 13.57 -4.17
CA TRP A 244 -5.07 14.32 -2.95
C TRP A 244 -4.43 15.70 -3.19
N GLU A 245 -3.71 15.91 -4.31
CA GLU A 245 -3.12 17.21 -4.67
C GLU A 245 -4.20 18.24 -5.06
N THR A 246 -5.32 17.77 -5.59
CA THR A 246 -6.47 18.61 -5.98
C THR A 246 -7.37 19.03 -4.80
N VAL A 247 -7.12 18.49 -3.61
CA VAL A 247 -7.97 18.71 -2.43
C VAL A 247 -7.40 19.86 -1.59
N ASP A 248 -8.08 21.00 -1.60
CA ASP A 248 -7.75 22.15 -0.74
C ASP A 248 -8.22 21.93 0.71
N LEU A 249 -7.58 20.98 1.40
CA LEU A 249 -7.79 20.72 2.83
C LEU A 249 -6.45 20.51 3.52
N GLN A 250 -6.35 20.98 4.75
CA GLN A 250 -5.21 20.67 5.61
C GLN A 250 -5.44 19.39 6.43
N GLY A 251 -4.39 18.58 6.55
CA GLY A 251 -4.36 17.39 7.39
C GLY A 251 -4.66 16.10 6.62
N VAL A 252 -3.75 15.14 6.74
CA VAL A 252 -3.75 13.88 5.97
C VAL A 252 -5.08 13.13 6.11
N SER A 253 -5.62 13.00 7.32
CA SER A 253 -6.87 12.27 7.55
C SER A 253 -8.10 12.97 6.93
N ARG A 254 -8.13 14.31 6.85
CA ARG A 254 -9.22 15.05 6.19
C ARG A 254 -9.15 14.89 4.68
N ILE A 255 -7.94 14.98 4.11
CA ILE A 255 -7.69 14.72 2.69
C ILE A 255 -8.09 13.28 2.34
N THR A 256 -7.63 12.28 3.09
CA THR A 256 -7.99 10.86 2.92
C THR A 256 -9.50 10.63 2.92
N ARG A 257 -10.24 11.29 3.83
CA ARG A 257 -11.70 11.23 3.85
C ARG A 257 -12.31 11.83 2.58
N LYS A 258 -11.82 12.99 2.14
CA LYS A 258 -12.32 13.67 0.94
C LYS A 258 -12.03 12.88 -0.34
N VAL A 259 -10.83 12.33 -0.49
CA VAL A 259 -10.45 11.41 -1.58
C VAL A 259 -11.40 10.21 -1.63
N THR A 260 -11.69 9.60 -0.47
CA THR A 260 -12.64 8.47 -0.41
C THR A 260 -14.04 8.86 -0.89
N ILE A 261 -14.54 10.03 -0.50
CA ILE A 261 -15.86 10.53 -0.94
C ILE A 261 -15.87 10.76 -2.46
N ASN A 262 -14.80 11.35 -3.00
CA ASN A 262 -14.69 11.59 -4.44
C ASN A 262 -14.69 10.26 -5.22
N ILE A 263 -13.94 9.25 -4.77
CA ILE A 263 -13.94 7.91 -5.38
C ILE A 263 -15.33 7.25 -5.28
N GLU A 264 -16.05 7.42 -4.17
CA GLU A 264 -17.44 6.94 -4.04
C GLU A 264 -18.38 7.63 -5.04
N GLN A 265 -18.23 8.95 -5.24
CA GLN A 265 -19.03 9.72 -6.20
C GLN A 265 -18.73 9.29 -7.64
N TRP A 266 -17.46 9.09 -7.98
CA TRP A 266 -17.07 8.59 -9.29
C TRP A 266 -17.57 7.17 -9.52
N HIS A 267 -17.44 6.29 -8.52
CA HIS A 267 -18.01 4.95 -8.58
C HIS A 267 -19.52 4.99 -8.81
N ALA A 268 -20.26 5.83 -8.09
CA ALA A 268 -21.69 6.02 -8.28
C ALA A 268 -22.01 6.56 -9.68
N SER A 269 -21.22 7.50 -10.21
CA SER A 269 -21.44 8.04 -11.56
C SER A 269 -21.15 7.02 -12.67
N LEU A 270 -20.19 6.11 -12.44
CA LEU A 270 -19.84 5.04 -13.37
C LEU A 270 -20.89 3.92 -13.35
N LYS A 271 -21.41 3.61 -12.14
CA LYS A 271 -22.50 2.65 -11.92
C LYS A 271 -23.87 3.19 -12.30
N SER A 272 -24.02 4.50 -12.38
CA SER A 272 -25.28 5.10 -12.81
C SER A 272 -25.64 4.50 -14.15
N PRO A 273 -26.86 3.97 -14.28
CA PRO A 273 -27.31 3.47 -15.55
C PRO A 273 -27.25 4.64 -16.53
N VAL A 274 -27.05 4.35 -17.82
CA VAL A 274 -27.65 5.16 -18.89
C VAL A 274 -28.92 5.82 -18.34
N GLU A 275 -29.04 7.14 -18.44
CA GLU A 275 -30.29 7.84 -18.10
C GLU A 275 -31.45 7.11 -18.79
N HIS A 276 -32.12 6.24 -18.04
CA HIS A 276 -33.38 5.65 -18.40
C HIS A 276 -34.31 6.14 -17.31
N THR A 277 -34.86 7.31 -17.55
CA THR A 277 -36.13 7.73 -16.97
C THR A 277 -37.19 6.70 -17.37
N THR A 278 -37.23 5.53 -16.74
CA THR A 278 -38.45 4.72 -16.69
C THR A 278 -39.35 5.33 -15.63
N SER A 279 -39.77 6.58 -15.83
CA SER A 279 -41.01 7.04 -15.21
C SER A 279 -42.12 6.14 -15.74
N ALA A 280 -42.92 5.58 -14.84
CA ALA A 280 -44.11 4.84 -15.26
C ALA A 280 -44.99 5.80 -16.04
N VAL A 281 -45.29 5.47 -17.30
CA VAL A 281 -46.19 6.27 -18.11
C VAL A 281 -47.60 5.80 -17.81
N ASP A 282 -48.44 6.71 -17.31
CA ASP A 282 -49.85 6.43 -17.11
C ASP A 282 -50.53 6.29 -18.47
N LEU A 283 -50.99 5.07 -18.79
CA LEU A 283 -51.87 4.80 -19.95
C LEU A 283 -53.29 5.28 -19.64
N VAL A 284 -53.76 4.98 -18.42
CA VAL A 284 -55.04 5.43 -17.89
C VAL A 284 -54.82 5.77 -16.42
N LYS A 285 -54.94 7.06 -16.08
CA LYS A 285 -54.66 7.59 -14.74
C LYS A 285 -55.36 6.75 -13.66
N GLY A 286 -54.57 6.13 -12.78
CA GLY A 286 -55.05 5.31 -11.67
C GLY A 286 -55.57 3.91 -12.02
N ARG A 287 -55.55 3.50 -13.30
CA ARG A 287 -56.01 2.17 -13.76
C ARG A 287 -54.96 1.39 -14.54
N ALA A 288 -54.15 2.04 -15.36
CA ALA A 288 -53.14 1.39 -16.20
C ALA A 288 -51.88 2.23 -16.30
N ASN A 289 -50.72 1.61 -16.08
CA ASN A 289 -49.43 2.20 -16.39
C ASN A 289 -48.48 1.16 -16.99
N TYR A 290 -47.44 1.61 -17.66
CA TYR A 290 -46.42 0.73 -18.20
C TYR A 290 -45.01 1.28 -17.99
N ARG A 291 -44.04 0.37 -18.05
CA ARG A 291 -42.61 0.63 -18.11
C ARG A 291 -42.03 -0.16 -19.28
N HIS A 292 -41.32 0.52 -20.16
CA HIS A 292 -40.69 -0.07 -21.33
C HIS A 292 -39.19 0.19 -21.29
N LYS A 293 -38.36 -0.84 -21.47
CA LYS A 293 -36.89 -0.77 -21.49
C LYS A 293 -36.32 -1.79 -22.48
N GLY A 294 -35.87 -1.31 -23.65
CA GLY A 294 -35.39 -2.21 -24.71
C GLY A 294 -36.49 -3.19 -25.12
N ASP A 295 -36.20 -4.49 -25.13
CA ASP A 295 -37.18 -5.55 -25.43
C ASP A 295 -38.07 -5.92 -24.24
N TYR A 296 -37.94 -5.22 -23.10
CA TYR A 296 -38.68 -5.50 -21.89
C TYR A 296 -39.85 -4.52 -21.71
N LEU A 297 -41.08 -5.05 -21.75
CA LEU A 297 -42.31 -4.32 -21.46
C LEU A 297 -42.98 -4.87 -20.21
N SER A 298 -43.26 -4.00 -19.24
CA SER A 298 -44.05 -4.32 -18.04
C SER A 298 -45.28 -3.42 -17.99
N ILE A 299 -46.48 -4.02 -17.98
CA ILE A 299 -47.76 -3.32 -17.91
C ILE A 299 -48.44 -3.67 -16.58
N ASN A 300 -48.90 -2.66 -15.84
CA ASN A 300 -49.69 -2.82 -14.62
C ASN A 300 -51.13 -2.38 -14.88
N LEU A 301 -52.09 -3.28 -14.69
CA LEU A 301 -53.52 -3.02 -14.86
C LEU A 301 -54.25 -3.25 -13.54
N LYS A 302 -55.20 -2.37 -13.20
CA LYS A 302 -56.03 -2.45 -11.99
C LYS A 302 -57.51 -2.38 -12.37
N LYS A 303 -58.34 -3.16 -11.66
CA LYS A 303 -59.81 -3.21 -11.84
C LYS A 303 -60.23 -3.63 -13.26
N VAL A 304 -59.67 -4.74 -13.75
CA VAL A 304 -60.00 -5.35 -15.04
C VAL A 304 -60.99 -6.50 -14.80
N SER A 305 -61.96 -6.71 -15.69
CA SER A 305 -62.92 -7.82 -15.59
C SER A 305 -62.30 -9.14 -16.06
N ASP A 306 -62.80 -10.29 -15.60
CA ASP A 306 -62.24 -11.60 -15.98
C ASP A 306 -62.31 -11.86 -17.51
N VAL A 307 -63.36 -11.34 -18.17
CA VAL A 307 -63.51 -11.43 -19.64
C VAL A 307 -62.41 -10.63 -20.35
N ASP A 308 -62.12 -9.42 -19.88
CA ASP A 308 -61.08 -8.57 -20.46
C ASP A 308 -59.67 -9.12 -20.15
N VAL A 309 -59.46 -9.73 -18.98
CA VAL A 309 -58.20 -10.41 -18.64
C VAL A 309 -57.92 -11.52 -19.66
N GLN A 310 -58.91 -12.36 -19.96
CA GLN A 310 -58.71 -13.45 -20.91
C GLN A 310 -58.42 -12.93 -22.32
N ALA A 311 -59.15 -11.90 -22.78
CA ALA A 311 -58.92 -11.28 -24.08
C ALA A 311 -57.50 -10.68 -24.21
N ILE A 312 -56.97 -10.07 -23.14
CA ILE A 312 -55.60 -9.53 -23.13
C ILE A 312 -54.57 -10.67 -23.19
N LEU A 313 -54.76 -11.74 -22.43
CA LEU A 313 -53.84 -12.88 -22.41
C LEU A 313 -53.83 -13.59 -23.77
N ASP A 314 -55.00 -13.81 -24.37
CA ASP A 314 -55.13 -14.45 -25.69
C ASP A 314 -54.42 -13.61 -26.77
N PHE A 315 -54.57 -12.27 -26.72
CA PHE A 315 -53.88 -11.36 -27.63
C PHE A 315 -52.35 -11.44 -27.48
N ILE A 316 -51.85 -11.40 -26.24
CA ILE A 316 -50.41 -11.49 -25.97
C ILE A 316 -49.87 -12.84 -26.47
N GLN A 317 -50.59 -13.92 -26.21
CA GLN A 317 -50.20 -15.27 -26.61
C GLN A 317 -50.17 -15.42 -28.15
N ALA A 318 -51.12 -14.82 -28.87
CA ALA A 318 -51.15 -14.88 -30.33
C ALA A 318 -50.03 -14.08 -31.02
N GLN A 319 -49.47 -13.06 -30.35
CA GLN A 319 -48.42 -12.19 -30.91
C GLN A 319 -47.01 -12.62 -30.50
N LEU A 320 -46.87 -13.37 -29.40
CA LEU A 320 -45.57 -13.79 -28.86
C LEU A 320 -45.29 -15.30 -29.01
N ALA A 321 -46.24 -16.06 -29.58
CA ALA A 321 -46.03 -17.44 -30.01
C ALA A 321 -45.41 -17.49 -31.42
#